data_AF-A0A9D5YWP4-F1
#
_entry.id   AF-A0A9D5YWP4-F1
#
_cell.length_a   1.000
_cell.length_b   1.000
_cell.length_c   1.000
_cell.angle_alpha   90.00
_cell.angle_beta   90.00
_cell.angle_gamma   90.00
#
_symmetry.space_group_name_H-M   'P 1'
#
loop_
_entity.id
_entity.type
_entity.pdbx_description
1 polymer ?
#
loop_
_entity_poly.entity_id
_entity_poly.type
_entity_poly.pdbx_seq_one_letter_code
_entity_poly.pdbx_strand_id
1 'polypeptide(L)'
;MSRKTLGWMLCILGGIIMSTSHAAVPNLALTAKASASEHMDDLVPARANDGDTASRWSGITGHNAGVWFQLEWDRPVRIAEVVVHQYDRYVMEMDVEVWDGAGWRRVAHLGRPRQRLPRVVVVRFDPVETARLRLANITNGPSFTEVMAFESAAAGYPIELALASDLHGRFVGGHDPWGAEGCLRRRDHALRAGAGLWNEDEERRNGMFVADMPLGLAGALRVKASAGAQTTDKEFDAARLPYGLSPEGDSSRTLDLSGTWKFLPDPGDDFASPQLDDKSWSDIKVPAHWQMEGFRTRTGIAAYRTRFTVPKGHGRVNLR
;
A
#
# COMPACT_ATOMS: atom_id res chain seq x y z
N MET A 1 42.67 -61.25 -7.03
CA MET A 1 42.64 -60.13 -8.01
C MET A 1 41.49 -59.22 -7.67
N SER A 2 41.78 -58.10 -7.00
CA SER A 2 40.79 -57.13 -6.50
C SER A 2 40.61 -56.00 -7.50
N ARG A 3 39.43 -55.85 -8.11
CA ARG A 3 39.02 -54.63 -8.81
C ARG A 3 38.23 -53.76 -7.84
N LYS A 4 38.82 -52.60 -7.47
CA LYS A 4 38.16 -51.54 -6.72
C LYS A 4 37.37 -50.68 -7.70
N THR A 5 36.04 -50.63 -7.55
CA THR A 5 35.17 -49.65 -8.21
C THR A 5 34.91 -48.51 -7.22
N LEU A 6 35.41 -47.33 -7.55
CA LEU A 6 35.24 -46.10 -6.77
C LEU A 6 33.91 -45.45 -7.20
N GLY A 7 32.85 -45.66 -6.43
CA GLY A 7 31.55 -45.01 -6.64
C GLY A 7 31.54 -43.62 -5.99
N TRP A 8 31.42 -42.57 -6.79
CA TRP A 8 31.16 -41.22 -6.31
C TRP A 8 29.70 -41.11 -5.88
N MET A 9 29.46 -40.92 -4.59
CA MET A 9 28.13 -40.63 -4.04
C MET A 9 27.94 -39.11 -4.03
N LEU A 10 27.18 -38.60 -5.00
CA LEU A 10 26.75 -37.21 -5.04
C LEU A 10 25.60 -37.03 -4.04
N CYS A 11 25.91 -36.60 -2.82
CA CYS A 11 24.90 -36.16 -1.85
C CYS A 11 24.34 -34.81 -2.28
N ILE A 12 23.18 -34.82 -2.95
CA ILE A 12 22.38 -33.61 -3.12
C ILE A 12 21.70 -33.35 -1.78
N LEU A 13 22.27 -32.46 -0.96
CA LEU A 13 21.52 -31.83 0.12
C LEU A 13 20.38 -31.04 -0.52
N GLY A 14 19.19 -31.65 -0.53
CA GLY A 14 17.96 -30.96 -0.87
C GLY A 14 17.81 -29.77 0.06
N GLY A 15 17.96 -28.57 -0.51
CA GLY A 15 17.66 -27.33 0.17
C GLY A 15 16.22 -27.38 0.64
N ILE A 16 16.03 -27.55 1.94
CA ILE A 16 14.77 -27.26 2.60
C ILE A 16 14.54 -25.78 2.34
N ILE A 17 13.64 -25.47 1.41
CA ILE A 17 13.05 -24.13 1.32
C ILE A 17 12.26 -24.00 2.62
N MET A 18 12.89 -23.46 3.65
CA MET A 18 12.18 -22.94 4.80
C MET A 18 11.34 -21.79 4.25
N SER A 19 10.08 -22.09 3.93
CA SER A 19 9.05 -21.07 3.87
C SER A 19 9.04 -20.41 5.24
N THR A 20 9.71 -19.27 5.37
CA THR A 20 9.57 -18.41 6.54
C THR A 20 8.11 -17.98 6.56
N SER A 21 7.30 -18.66 7.38
CA SER A 21 6.03 -18.11 7.81
C SER A 21 6.37 -16.79 8.48
N HIS A 22 6.08 -15.66 7.83
CA HIS A 22 6.09 -14.39 8.52
C HIS A 22 5.03 -14.51 9.61
N ALA A 23 5.46 -14.64 10.87
CA ALA A 23 4.56 -14.50 12.00
C ALA A 23 3.87 -13.15 11.86
N ALA A 24 2.55 -13.11 12.09
CA ALA A 24 1.81 -11.86 12.05
C ALA A 24 2.46 -10.87 13.03
N VAL A 25 2.84 -9.69 12.53
CA VAL A 25 3.42 -8.64 13.37
C VAL A 25 2.37 -8.23 14.40
N PRO A 26 2.68 -8.21 15.71
CA PRO A 26 1.72 -7.84 16.73
C PRO A 26 1.26 -6.38 16.59
N ASN A 27 -0.06 -6.16 16.54
CA ASN A 27 -0.66 -4.83 16.71
C ASN A 27 -0.65 -4.47 18.20
N LEU A 28 0.21 -3.53 18.59
CA LEU A 28 0.38 -3.10 19.98
C LEU A 28 -0.86 -2.39 20.52
N ALA A 29 -1.68 -1.78 19.64
CA ALA A 29 -2.88 -1.06 20.04
C ALA A 29 -3.92 -1.95 20.74
N LEU A 30 -3.95 -3.26 20.44
CA LEU A 30 -4.87 -4.22 21.07
C LEU A 30 -4.65 -4.35 22.59
N THR A 31 -3.49 -3.94 23.09
CA THR A 31 -3.14 -3.99 24.52
C THR A 31 -3.27 -2.63 25.21
N ALA A 32 -3.58 -1.58 24.45
CA ALA A 32 -3.78 -0.24 25.01
C ALA A 32 -5.22 -0.06 25.49
N LYS A 33 -5.37 0.81 26.49
CA LYS A 33 -6.66 1.41 26.82
C LYS A 33 -6.90 2.60 25.89
N ALA A 34 -7.97 2.55 25.10
CA ALA A 34 -8.38 3.68 24.27
C ALA A 34 -9.25 4.68 25.05
N SER A 35 -9.08 5.96 24.73
CA SER A 35 -9.93 7.07 25.18
C SER A 35 -10.02 8.14 24.09
N ALA A 36 -11.00 9.03 24.18
CA ALA A 36 -11.17 10.13 23.25
C ALA A 36 -11.76 11.34 23.97
N SER A 37 -11.69 12.52 23.35
CA SER A 37 -12.37 13.73 23.84
C SER A 37 -13.88 13.56 23.96
N GLU A 38 -14.45 12.73 23.09
CA GLU A 38 -15.88 12.54 22.94
C GLU A 38 -16.17 11.22 22.19
N HIS A 39 -17.42 10.78 22.25
CA HIS A 39 -17.94 9.74 21.35
C HIS A 39 -19.44 9.94 21.11
N MET A 40 -19.92 9.47 19.96
CA MET A 40 -21.34 9.42 19.63
C MET A 40 -21.96 8.11 20.15
N ASP A 41 -22.98 8.22 20.99
CA ASP A 41 -23.76 7.09 21.52
C ASP A 41 -22.89 5.91 21.99
N ASP A 42 -23.07 4.73 21.41
CA ASP A 42 -22.37 3.49 21.72
C ASP A 42 -21.04 3.30 20.95
N LEU A 43 -20.67 4.25 20.09
CA LEU A 43 -19.45 4.22 19.27
C LEU A 43 -18.21 4.65 20.10
N VAL A 44 -17.98 3.93 21.20
CA VAL A 44 -16.95 4.23 22.21
C VAL A 44 -15.52 4.05 21.69
N PRO A 45 -14.50 4.71 22.27
CA PRO A 45 -13.12 4.67 21.79
C PRO A 45 -12.51 3.27 21.70
N ALA A 46 -12.89 2.36 22.60
CA ALA A 46 -12.39 0.97 22.61
C ALA A 46 -12.70 0.20 21.32
N ARG A 47 -13.72 0.63 20.56
CA ARG A 47 -14.08 0.04 19.26
C ARG A 47 -13.11 0.35 18.13
N ALA A 48 -12.17 1.27 18.34
CA ALA A 48 -11.14 1.58 17.37
C ALA A 48 -9.79 0.90 17.67
N ASN A 49 -9.71 0.01 18.66
CA ASN A 49 -8.51 -0.78 18.92
C ASN A 49 -8.83 -2.20 19.41
N ASP A 50 -9.98 -2.74 19.02
CA ASP A 50 -10.46 -4.07 19.41
C ASP A 50 -10.10 -5.18 18.39
N GLY A 51 -9.56 -4.82 17.23
CA GLY A 51 -9.23 -5.75 16.16
C GLY A 51 -10.44 -6.15 15.29
N ASP A 52 -11.62 -5.57 15.50
CA ASP A 52 -12.82 -5.83 14.71
C ASP A 52 -13.10 -4.69 13.72
N THR A 53 -12.79 -4.93 12.45
CA THR A 53 -13.01 -3.94 11.38
C THR A 53 -14.49 -3.60 11.09
N ALA A 54 -15.46 -4.32 11.66
CA ALA A 54 -16.88 -3.99 11.58
C ALA A 54 -17.33 -3.01 12.68
N SER A 55 -16.53 -2.90 13.73
CA SER A 55 -16.69 -2.03 14.89
C SER A 55 -16.03 -0.66 14.60
N ARG A 56 -16.45 0.40 15.32
CA ARG A 56 -15.86 1.74 15.17
C ARG A 56 -16.07 2.64 16.37
N TRP A 57 -15.11 3.54 16.59
CA TRP A 57 -15.30 4.78 17.31
C TRP A 57 -15.78 5.89 16.38
N SER A 58 -16.55 6.84 16.91
CA SER A 58 -16.92 8.08 16.20
C SER A 58 -16.95 9.25 17.16
N GLY A 59 -16.37 10.37 16.75
CA GLY A 59 -16.64 11.68 17.35
C GLY A 59 -18.09 12.11 17.12
N ILE A 60 -18.49 13.21 17.74
CA ILE A 60 -19.85 13.74 17.64
C ILE A 60 -20.00 14.46 16.30
N THR A 61 -21.07 14.13 15.57
CA THR A 61 -21.33 14.74 14.26
C THR A 61 -21.48 16.26 14.40
N GLY A 62 -20.72 17.01 13.59
CA GLY A 62 -20.71 18.47 13.59
C GLY A 62 -19.65 19.11 14.51
N HIS A 63 -18.98 18.33 15.35
CA HIS A 63 -17.82 18.80 16.12
C HIS A 63 -16.56 18.73 15.23
N ASN A 64 -16.25 19.85 14.59
CA ASN A 64 -15.27 19.89 13.50
C ASN A 64 -13.85 20.29 13.94
N ALA A 65 -13.61 20.52 15.23
CA ALA A 65 -12.31 20.93 15.76
C ALA A 65 -12.12 20.48 17.22
N GLY A 66 -10.88 20.27 17.64
CA GLY A 66 -10.51 19.94 19.02
C GLY A 66 -10.76 18.48 19.43
N VAL A 67 -11.21 17.64 18.49
CA VAL A 67 -11.45 16.21 18.74
C VAL A 67 -10.11 15.47 18.77
N TRP A 68 -9.96 14.55 19.73
CA TRP A 68 -8.77 13.70 19.84
C TRP A 68 -9.12 12.25 20.20
N PHE A 69 -8.26 11.32 19.81
CA PHE A 69 -8.26 9.91 20.18
C PHE A 69 -6.91 9.53 20.78
N GLN A 70 -6.87 8.67 21.79
CA GLN A 70 -5.65 8.33 22.52
C GLN A 70 -5.58 6.84 22.84
N LEU A 71 -4.38 6.28 22.74
CA LEU A 71 -4.00 4.97 23.27
C LEU A 71 -3.05 5.16 24.46
N GLU A 72 -3.30 4.42 25.54
CA GLU A 72 -2.45 4.38 26.73
C GLU A 72 -2.13 2.94 27.12
N TRP A 73 -0.84 2.65 27.30
CA TRP A 73 -0.34 1.33 27.69
C TRP A 73 0.10 1.34 29.16
N ASP A 74 -0.06 0.21 29.85
CA ASP A 74 0.39 0.04 31.25
C ASP A 74 1.92 0.17 31.40
N ARG A 75 2.65 -0.09 30.32
CA ARG A 75 4.11 0.06 30.23
C ARG A 75 4.47 0.71 28.89
N PRO A 76 5.55 1.50 28.84
CA PRO A 76 6.04 2.03 27.57
C PRO A 76 6.26 0.94 26.54
N VAL A 77 5.80 1.18 25.32
CA VAL A 77 6.04 0.33 24.15
C VAL A 77 6.83 1.12 23.13
N ARG A 78 7.60 0.41 22.30
CA ARG A 78 8.30 1.01 21.18
C ARG A 78 7.37 1.06 19.98
N ILE A 79 7.23 2.23 19.34
CA ILE A 79 6.34 2.45 18.20
C ILE A 79 7.11 3.17 17.10
N ALA A 80 6.95 2.71 15.86
CA ALA A 80 7.51 3.36 14.67
C ALA A 80 6.49 3.51 13.53
N GLU A 81 5.34 2.87 13.62
CA GLU A 81 4.24 3.01 12.66
C GLU A 81 2.89 3.04 13.35
N VAL A 82 2.03 3.91 12.83
CA VAL A 82 0.62 4.02 13.19
C VAL A 82 -0.20 3.92 11.93
N VAL A 83 -1.21 3.05 11.94
CA VAL A 83 -2.13 2.85 10.81
C VAL A 83 -3.54 3.11 11.30
N VAL A 84 -4.24 4.05 10.66
CA VAL A 84 -5.62 4.42 11.00
C VAL A 84 -6.53 4.04 9.85
N HIS A 85 -7.48 3.16 10.12
CA HIS A 85 -8.58 2.84 9.22
C HIS A 85 -9.77 3.71 9.59
N GLN A 86 -10.16 4.59 8.66
CA GLN A 86 -11.37 5.37 8.79
C GLN A 86 -12.58 4.57 8.33
N TYR A 87 -13.72 4.75 9.01
CA TYR A 87 -15.00 4.21 8.54
C TYR A 87 -15.35 4.77 7.16
N ASP A 88 -15.22 6.09 7.03
CA ASP A 88 -15.40 6.86 5.80
C ASP A 88 -14.46 8.09 5.86
N ARG A 89 -14.26 8.78 4.74
CA ARG A 89 -13.25 9.84 4.58
C ARG A 89 -13.75 11.18 5.09
N TYR A 90 -13.96 11.32 6.39
CA TYR A 90 -14.39 12.58 6.99
C TYR A 90 -13.23 13.48 7.39
N VAL A 91 -12.18 12.92 8.00
CA VAL A 91 -11.07 13.70 8.54
C VAL A 91 -10.34 14.44 7.43
N MET A 92 -10.05 15.73 7.63
CA MET A 92 -9.25 16.53 6.71
C MET A 92 -7.80 16.70 7.18
N GLU A 93 -7.62 16.98 8.46
CA GLU A 93 -6.31 17.17 9.09
C GLU A 93 -6.26 16.43 10.43
N MET A 94 -5.08 15.95 10.79
CA MET A 94 -4.82 15.26 12.05
C MET A 94 -3.34 15.29 12.40
N ASP A 95 -3.02 15.50 13.67
CA ASP A 95 -1.68 15.33 14.21
C ASP A 95 -1.52 13.96 14.85
N VAL A 96 -0.33 13.38 14.73
CA VAL A 96 0.08 12.23 15.54
C VAL A 96 1.11 12.70 16.55
N GLU A 97 0.84 12.45 17.82
CA GLU A 97 1.62 12.91 18.96
C GLU A 97 1.96 11.74 19.88
N VAL A 98 3.14 11.79 20.49
CA VAL A 98 3.60 10.82 21.49
C VAL A 98 3.95 11.55 22.78
N TRP A 99 3.73 10.91 23.93
CA TRP A 99 4.10 11.48 25.22
C TRP A 99 5.57 11.20 25.53
N ASP A 100 6.33 12.23 25.90
CA ASP A 100 7.76 12.13 26.23
C ASP A 100 8.05 12.02 27.74
N GLY A 101 7.01 11.98 28.57
CA GLY A 101 7.11 11.98 30.04
C GLY A 101 6.64 13.30 30.66
N ALA A 102 6.78 14.43 29.96
CA ALA A 102 6.42 15.76 30.44
C ALA A 102 5.40 16.47 29.54
N GLY A 103 5.37 16.15 28.25
CA GLY A 103 4.51 16.80 27.28
C GLY A 103 4.18 15.93 26.07
N TRP A 104 3.25 16.44 25.25
CA TRP A 104 2.95 15.87 23.94
C TRP A 104 3.92 16.42 22.92
N ARG A 105 4.60 15.51 22.21
CA ARG A 105 5.47 15.83 21.09
C ARG A 105 4.84 15.33 19.80
N ARG A 106 4.57 16.25 18.87
CA ARG A 106 4.08 15.91 17.53
C ARG A 106 5.17 15.17 16.74
N VAL A 107 4.85 13.98 16.24
CA VAL A 107 5.69 13.19 15.33
C VAL A 107 5.30 13.37 13.87
N ALA A 108 4.03 13.69 13.60
CA ALA A 108 3.56 13.97 12.25
C ALA A 108 2.37 14.95 12.26
N HIS A 109 2.26 15.73 11.18
CA HIS A 109 1.04 16.46 10.80
C HIS A 109 0.55 15.91 9.47
N LEU A 110 -0.74 15.62 9.36
CA LEU A 110 -1.37 14.99 8.22
C LEU A 110 -2.45 15.89 7.63
N GLY A 111 -2.57 15.83 6.31
CA GLY A 111 -3.66 16.48 5.60
C GLY A 111 -3.43 17.97 5.35
N ARG A 112 -4.48 18.61 4.82
CA ARG A 112 -4.54 20.05 4.53
C ARG A 112 -6.00 20.52 4.63
N PRO A 113 -6.24 21.83 4.86
CA PRO A 113 -7.60 22.35 4.96
C PRO A 113 -8.42 22.02 3.70
N ARG A 114 -9.66 21.58 3.89
CA ARG A 114 -10.64 21.24 2.84
C ARG A 114 -10.27 20.04 1.96
N GLN A 115 -9.24 19.27 2.30
CA GLN A 115 -8.89 18.03 1.61
C GLN A 115 -9.06 16.84 2.56
N ARG A 116 -9.90 15.89 2.18
CA ARG A 116 -10.14 14.68 2.98
C ARG A 116 -8.96 13.73 2.93
N LEU A 117 -8.51 13.27 4.08
CA LEU A 117 -7.54 12.20 4.21
C LEU A 117 -8.02 10.92 3.52
N PRO A 118 -7.09 10.05 3.09
CA PRO A 118 -7.43 8.75 2.55
C PRO A 118 -8.08 7.84 3.58
N ARG A 119 -8.80 6.81 3.13
CA ARG A 119 -9.49 5.87 4.03
C ARG A 119 -8.54 5.14 4.97
N VAL A 120 -7.35 4.80 4.49
CA VAL A 120 -6.26 4.25 5.30
C VAL A 120 -5.18 5.31 5.40
N VAL A 121 -4.85 5.71 6.61
CA VAL A 121 -3.82 6.70 6.91
C VAL A 121 -2.66 5.99 7.57
N VAL A 122 -1.48 6.06 6.95
CA VAL A 122 -0.26 5.40 7.44
C VAL A 122 0.74 6.47 7.84
N VAL A 123 1.25 6.38 9.06
CA VAL A 123 2.24 7.30 9.61
C VAL A 123 3.44 6.52 10.08
N ARG A 124 4.62 6.90 9.60
CA ARG A 124 5.90 6.30 9.99
C ARG A 124 6.80 7.39 10.56
N PHE A 125 7.54 7.05 11.61
CA PHE A 125 8.46 7.96 12.28
C PHE A 125 9.60 7.17 12.93
N ASP A 126 10.67 7.86 13.34
CA ASP A 126 11.78 7.23 14.06
C ASP A 126 11.25 6.53 15.31
N PRO A 127 11.65 5.27 15.61
CA PRO A 127 11.08 4.51 16.72
C PRO A 127 11.14 5.27 18.05
N VAL A 128 9.99 5.43 18.69
CA VAL A 128 9.84 6.09 19.99
C VAL A 128 9.36 5.10 21.03
N GLU A 129 10.01 5.06 22.19
CA GLU A 129 9.43 4.44 23.39
C GLU A 129 8.46 5.41 24.07
N THR A 130 7.20 5.02 24.22
CA THR A 130 6.18 5.83 24.88
C THR A 130 5.08 4.98 25.51
N ALA A 131 4.47 5.47 26.57
CA ALA A 131 3.27 4.87 27.16
C ALA A 131 1.97 5.47 26.60
N ARG A 132 2.04 6.54 25.78
CA ARG A 132 0.84 7.21 25.25
C ARG A 132 1.05 7.73 23.82
N LEU A 133 0.07 7.44 22.98
CA LEU A 133 -0.05 7.92 21.61
C LEU A 133 -1.37 8.68 21.47
N ARG A 134 -1.36 9.83 20.80
CA ARG A 134 -2.57 10.63 20.56
C ARG A 134 -2.68 11.00 19.09
N LEU A 135 -3.88 10.84 18.56
CA LEU A 135 -4.37 11.45 17.34
C LEU A 135 -5.07 12.75 17.75
N ALA A 136 -4.43 13.89 17.48
CA ALA A 136 -4.83 15.21 17.96
C ALA A 136 -5.23 16.15 16.83
N ASN A 137 -5.81 17.31 17.19
CA ASN A 137 -6.16 18.39 16.26
C ASN A 137 -6.94 17.89 15.02
N ILE A 138 -7.84 16.92 15.23
CA ILE A 138 -8.61 16.31 14.17
C ILE A 138 -9.63 17.33 13.65
N THR A 139 -9.67 17.54 12.33
CA THR A 139 -10.65 18.42 11.68
C THR A 139 -11.70 17.65 10.89
N ASN A 140 -12.91 18.21 10.83
CA ASN A 140 -14.07 17.70 10.08
C ASN A 140 -14.62 16.34 10.56
N GLY A 141 -14.48 16.05 11.86
CA GLY A 141 -15.13 14.93 12.56
C GLY A 141 -14.53 13.54 12.27
N PRO A 142 -13.99 12.82 13.26
CA PRO A 142 -13.44 11.48 13.05
C PRO A 142 -14.45 10.35 13.19
N SER A 143 -14.26 9.29 12.41
CA SER A 143 -14.75 7.96 12.74
C SER A 143 -13.75 6.90 12.28
N PHE A 144 -13.24 6.12 13.23
CA PHE A 144 -12.18 5.14 13.01
C PHE A 144 -12.69 3.74 13.32
N THR A 145 -12.53 2.83 12.38
CA THR A 145 -12.78 1.40 12.60
C THR A 145 -11.60 0.74 13.28
N GLU A 146 -10.38 1.23 13.03
CA GLU A 146 -9.18 0.68 13.67
C GLU A 146 -8.07 1.74 13.74
N VAL A 147 -7.35 1.78 14.85
CA VAL A 147 -6.13 2.54 15.10
C VAL A 147 -5.10 1.55 15.60
N MET A 148 -4.13 1.25 14.75
CA MET A 148 -3.10 0.25 14.99
C MET A 148 -1.76 0.92 15.25
N ALA A 149 -0.94 0.29 16.08
CA ALA A 149 0.42 0.73 16.37
C ALA A 149 1.39 -0.44 16.28
N PHE A 150 2.53 -0.23 15.64
CA PHE A 150 3.52 -1.27 15.38
C PHE A 150 4.92 -0.84 15.80
N GLU A 151 5.69 -1.80 16.33
CA GLU A 151 7.06 -1.57 16.80
C GLU A 151 8.01 -1.15 15.67
N SER A 152 7.81 -1.73 14.50
CA SER A 152 8.62 -1.48 13.31
C SER A 152 7.80 -0.78 12.24
N ALA A 153 8.45 0.11 11.49
CA ALA A 153 7.83 0.75 10.35
C ALA A 153 7.57 -0.27 9.22
N ALA A 154 6.50 -0.05 8.44
CA ALA A 154 6.00 -0.94 7.40
C ALA A 154 5.60 -2.36 7.86
N ALA A 155 5.41 -2.56 9.16
CA ALA A 155 5.10 -3.85 9.72
C ALA A 155 3.59 -4.14 9.72
N GLY A 156 2.77 -3.11 9.91
CA GLY A 156 1.31 -3.18 9.76
C GLY A 156 0.84 -2.87 8.35
N TYR A 157 1.51 -1.91 7.70
CA TYR A 157 1.22 -1.54 6.32
C TYR A 157 2.48 -1.65 5.45
N PRO A 158 2.74 -2.79 4.79
CA PRO A 158 3.97 -3.01 4.05
C PRO A 158 4.08 -2.10 2.83
N ILE A 159 5.31 -1.73 2.47
CA ILE A 159 5.58 -1.03 1.21
C ILE A 159 5.47 -2.04 0.08
N GLU A 160 4.32 -2.08 -0.59
CA GLU A 160 4.15 -2.84 -1.81
C GLU A 160 4.63 -2.04 -3.01
N LEU A 161 5.44 -2.68 -3.85
CA LEU A 161 5.95 -2.13 -5.10
C LEU A 161 5.32 -2.84 -6.29
N ALA A 162 4.81 -2.06 -7.21
CA ALA A 162 4.40 -2.49 -8.53
C ALA A 162 5.30 -1.86 -9.59
N LEU A 163 5.61 -2.62 -10.63
CA LEU A 163 6.39 -2.15 -11.77
C LEU A 163 5.83 -2.78 -13.05
N ALA A 164 5.59 -1.95 -14.04
CA ALA A 164 5.18 -2.29 -15.39
C ALA A 164 6.03 -1.51 -16.39
N SER A 165 5.81 -1.74 -17.69
CA SER A 165 6.37 -0.92 -18.76
C SER A 165 5.29 -0.34 -19.66
N ASP A 166 5.60 0.75 -20.35
CA ASP A 166 4.72 1.36 -21.34
C ASP A 166 5.21 1.15 -22.78
N LEU A 167 4.39 1.55 -23.75
CA LEU A 167 4.71 1.43 -25.18
C LEU A 167 5.84 2.37 -25.66
N HIS A 168 6.30 3.28 -24.81
CA HIS A 168 7.41 4.19 -25.11
C HIS A 168 8.74 3.65 -24.58
N GLY A 169 8.76 2.44 -24.02
CA GLY A 169 9.98 1.85 -23.46
C GLY A 169 10.34 2.48 -22.11
N ARG A 170 9.35 2.84 -21.30
CA ARG A 170 9.56 3.38 -19.94
C ARG A 170 9.07 2.40 -18.89
N PHE A 171 9.74 2.38 -17.75
CA PHE A 171 9.19 1.83 -16.52
C PHE A 171 8.06 2.72 -16.01
N VAL A 172 6.96 2.09 -15.61
CA VAL A 172 5.88 2.73 -14.85
C VAL A 172 5.78 1.98 -13.53
N GLY A 173 6.13 2.63 -12.45
CA GLY A 173 6.12 2.04 -11.13
C GLY A 173 5.22 2.80 -10.17
N GLY A 174 4.82 2.12 -9.11
CA GLY A 174 4.05 2.70 -8.04
C GLY A 174 4.39 2.03 -6.72
N HIS A 175 4.38 2.82 -5.67
CA HIS A 175 4.29 2.32 -4.31
C HIS A 175 2.87 2.54 -3.79
N ASP A 176 2.41 1.66 -2.91
CA ASP A 176 1.11 1.72 -2.23
C ASP A 176 -0.14 1.38 -3.09
N PRO A 177 -0.69 0.15 -2.97
CA PRO A 177 -1.85 -0.29 -3.73
C PRO A 177 -3.21 0.13 -3.17
N TRP A 178 -3.31 0.71 -1.96
CA TRP A 178 -4.61 0.95 -1.30
C TRP A 178 -4.88 2.38 -0.84
N GLY A 179 -4.13 3.35 -1.38
CA GLY A 179 -4.51 4.76 -1.36
C GLY A 179 -4.14 5.52 -0.09
N ALA A 180 -3.12 5.10 0.66
CA ALA A 180 -2.48 5.91 1.68
C ALA A 180 -1.62 7.02 1.03
N GLU A 181 -2.29 8.09 0.58
CA GLU A 181 -1.61 9.27 0.02
C GLU A 181 -0.51 9.79 0.96
N GLY A 182 0.70 9.99 0.43
CA GLY A 182 1.76 10.76 1.09
C GLY A 182 2.72 9.99 2.00
N CYS A 183 2.75 8.66 1.96
CA CYS A 183 3.68 7.87 2.78
C CYS A 183 5.15 7.94 2.31
N LEU A 184 5.42 8.46 1.11
CA LEU A 184 6.75 8.56 0.50
C LEU A 184 6.91 9.94 -0.13
N ARG A 185 8.05 10.60 0.11
CA ARG A 185 8.39 11.91 -0.45
C ARG A 185 9.67 11.76 -1.27
N ARG A 186 9.72 12.31 -2.50
CA ARG A 186 10.92 12.59 -3.33
C ARG A 186 12.24 11.88 -2.99
N ARG A 187 12.72 11.08 -3.96
CA ARG A 187 14.03 10.38 -4.03
C ARG A 187 14.14 9.09 -3.23
N ASP A 188 13.07 8.32 -3.20
CA ASP A 188 13.04 7.08 -2.45
C ASP A 188 13.20 5.82 -3.31
N HIS A 189 13.47 5.94 -4.61
CA HIS A 189 13.56 4.80 -5.51
C HIS A 189 14.94 4.69 -6.16
N ALA A 190 15.44 3.46 -6.26
CA ALA A 190 16.64 3.15 -7.04
C ALA A 190 16.38 1.88 -7.85
N LEU A 191 16.46 2.01 -9.17
CA LEU A 191 16.37 0.90 -10.11
C LEU A 191 17.77 0.35 -10.36
N ARG A 192 17.95 -0.96 -10.22
CA ARG A 192 19.22 -1.64 -10.56
C ARG A 192 18.98 -2.81 -11.49
N ALA A 193 19.65 -2.77 -12.63
CA ALA A 193 19.75 -3.87 -13.59
C ALA A 193 21.23 -4.24 -13.76
N GLY A 194 21.61 -5.46 -13.42
CA GLY A 194 23.02 -5.88 -13.43
C GLY A 194 23.90 -5.01 -12.50
N ALA A 195 25.01 -4.47 -13.04
CA ALA A 195 25.96 -3.64 -12.29
C ALA A 195 25.65 -2.11 -12.33
N GLY A 196 24.65 -1.69 -13.10
CA GLY A 196 24.29 -0.28 -13.28
C GLY A 196 23.28 0.22 -12.23
N LEU A 197 23.57 1.37 -11.63
CA LEU A 197 22.64 2.16 -10.81
C LEU A 197 21.89 3.14 -11.72
N TRP A 198 20.56 3.12 -11.67
CA TRP A 198 19.69 4.01 -12.44
C TRP A 198 18.93 4.91 -11.47
N ASN A 199 19.06 6.23 -11.63
CA ASN A 199 18.56 7.24 -10.68
C ASN A 199 17.69 8.32 -11.35
N GLU A 200 17.24 8.12 -12.60
CA GLU A 200 16.46 9.12 -13.32
C GLU A 200 14.98 8.74 -13.31
N ASP A 201 14.32 9.12 -12.22
CA ASP A 201 12.89 8.91 -12.03
C ASP A 201 12.19 10.28 -11.98
N GLU A 202 11.16 10.47 -12.81
CA GLU A 202 10.17 11.53 -12.56
C GLU A 202 9.10 10.99 -11.62
N GLU A 203 9.15 11.40 -10.35
CA GLU A 203 8.04 11.19 -9.42
C GLU A 203 6.82 11.96 -9.94
N ARG A 204 5.73 11.23 -10.16
CA ARG A 204 4.42 11.77 -10.52
C ARG A 204 3.55 11.86 -9.26
N ARG A 205 2.27 12.19 -9.44
CA ARG A 205 1.32 12.33 -8.32
C ARG A 205 1.10 10.97 -7.62
N ASN A 206 0.90 11.00 -6.30
CA ASN A 206 0.42 9.86 -5.50
C ASN A 206 1.29 8.60 -5.58
N GLY A 207 2.61 8.76 -5.55
CA GLY A 207 3.53 7.64 -5.39
C GLY A 207 3.81 6.81 -6.64
N MET A 208 3.33 7.29 -7.78
CA MET A 208 3.70 6.78 -9.09
C MET A 208 5.03 7.40 -9.56
N PHE A 209 5.86 6.62 -10.22
CA PHE A 209 7.08 7.10 -10.86
C PHE A 209 7.20 6.55 -12.29
N VAL A 210 7.88 7.32 -13.14
CA VAL A 210 8.22 6.91 -14.50
C VAL A 210 9.71 7.11 -14.70
N ALA A 211 10.36 6.13 -15.32
CA ALA A 211 11.79 6.17 -15.65
C ALA A 211 12.02 5.52 -17.02
N ASP A 212 12.99 6.01 -17.80
CA ASP A 212 13.31 5.41 -19.09
C ASP A 212 13.94 4.02 -18.91
N MET A 213 13.51 3.04 -19.70
CA MET A 213 14.09 1.70 -19.65
C MET A 213 15.36 1.65 -20.49
N PRO A 214 16.45 1.05 -19.99
CA PRO A 214 17.64 0.86 -20.83
C PRO A 214 17.41 -0.14 -21.95
N LEU A 215 18.04 0.14 -23.08
CA LEU A 215 18.15 -0.80 -24.19
C LEU A 215 18.89 -2.07 -23.75
N GLY A 216 18.39 -3.23 -24.15
CA GLY A 216 19.03 -4.52 -23.85
C GLY A 216 18.86 -5.02 -22.41
N LEU A 217 17.85 -4.51 -21.68
CA LEU A 217 17.51 -4.99 -20.34
C LEU A 217 17.22 -6.51 -20.35
N ALA A 218 17.91 -7.27 -19.53
CA ALA A 218 17.71 -8.71 -19.36
C ALA A 218 18.03 -9.15 -17.92
N GLY A 219 17.37 -10.22 -17.46
CA GLY A 219 17.59 -10.81 -16.13
C GLY A 219 16.83 -10.11 -15.00
N ALA A 220 17.35 -10.24 -13.78
CA ALA A 220 16.73 -9.69 -12.58
C ALA A 220 16.92 -8.17 -12.47
N LEU A 221 15.82 -7.46 -12.35
CA LEU A 221 15.74 -6.04 -12.02
C LEU A 221 15.41 -5.92 -10.53
N ARG A 222 16.16 -5.12 -9.79
CA ARG A 222 15.83 -4.81 -8.39
C ARG A 222 15.34 -3.38 -8.27
N VAL A 223 14.16 -3.24 -7.68
CA VAL A 223 13.59 -1.95 -7.30
C VAL A 223 13.72 -1.83 -5.81
N LYS A 224 14.48 -0.83 -5.38
CA LYS A 224 14.48 -0.43 -3.98
C LYS A 224 13.53 0.73 -3.78
N ALA A 225 12.74 0.68 -2.72
CA ALA A 225 11.98 1.83 -2.26
C ALA A 225 12.30 2.10 -0.79
N SER A 226 12.67 3.33 -0.45
CA SER A 226 12.86 3.78 0.92
C SER A 226 11.64 4.54 1.45
N ALA A 227 11.37 4.48 2.75
CA ALA A 227 10.43 5.36 3.46
C ALA A 227 11.14 5.85 4.72
N GLY A 228 11.85 6.97 4.64
CA GLY A 228 12.76 7.38 5.72
C GLY A 228 13.91 6.37 5.88
N ALA A 229 14.11 5.83 7.08
CA ALA A 229 15.17 4.85 7.35
C ALA A 229 14.87 3.42 6.83
N GLN A 230 13.63 3.15 6.40
CA GLN A 230 13.24 1.83 5.92
C GLN A 230 13.50 1.69 4.45
N THR A 231 13.85 0.48 4.01
CA THR A 231 14.03 0.14 2.60
C THR A 231 13.37 -1.20 2.31
N THR A 232 12.55 -1.27 1.27
CA THR A 232 12.15 -2.52 0.64
C THR A 232 12.97 -2.72 -0.63
N ASP A 233 13.29 -3.98 -0.95
CA ASP A 233 13.97 -4.39 -2.18
C ASP A 233 13.11 -5.49 -2.80
N LYS A 234 12.60 -5.24 -4.02
CA LYS A 234 11.77 -6.21 -4.74
C LYS A 234 12.41 -6.51 -6.08
N GLU A 235 12.53 -7.81 -6.34
CA GLU A 235 13.05 -8.32 -7.60
C GLU A 235 11.91 -8.50 -8.61
N PHE A 236 12.14 -8.01 -9.82
CA PHE A 236 11.30 -8.13 -10.99
C PHE A 236 12.10 -8.81 -12.10
N ASP A 237 11.41 -9.59 -12.93
CA ASP A 237 12.02 -10.18 -14.11
C ASP A 237 11.88 -9.21 -15.28
N ALA A 238 13.01 -8.77 -15.85
CA ALA A 238 13.03 -7.88 -17.01
C ALA A 238 12.27 -8.46 -18.21
N ALA A 239 12.18 -9.79 -18.35
CA ALA A 239 11.40 -10.42 -19.42
C ALA A 239 9.90 -10.14 -19.33
N ARG A 240 9.41 -9.64 -18.19
CA ARG A 240 8.02 -9.21 -17.98
C ARG A 240 7.78 -7.73 -18.29
N LEU A 241 8.82 -6.99 -18.65
CA LEU A 241 8.78 -5.55 -18.91
C LEU A 241 9.06 -5.32 -20.40
N PRO A 242 8.05 -5.47 -21.28
CA PRO A 242 8.22 -5.24 -22.70
C PRO A 242 8.77 -3.83 -22.99
N TYR A 243 9.81 -3.72 -23.82
CA TYR A 243 10.29 -2.45 -24.39
C TYR A 243 9.32 -1.89 -25.46
N GLY A 244 8.34 -2.71 -25.86
CA GLY A 244 7.27 -2.46 -26.81
C GLY A 244 6.42 -3.73 -26.96
N LEU A 245 5.44 -3.77 -27.86
CA LEU A 245 4.60 -4.96 -28.08
C LEU A 245 5.46 -6.20 -28.34
N SER A 246 5.58 -7.08 -27.33
CA SER A 246 6.33 -8.33 -27.40
C SER A 246 5.32 -9.48 -27.39
N PRO A 247 5.39 -10.43 -28.34
CA PRO A 247 4.49 -11.59 -28.33
C PRO A 247 4.69 -12.42 -27.05
N GLU A 248 3.60 -12.89 -26.43
CA GLU A 248 3.68 -13.71 -25.21
C GLU A 248 4.31 -15.09 -25.50
N GLY A 249 5.13 -15.58 -24.56
CA GLY A 249 5.62 -16.95 -24.54
C GLY A 249 4.57 -17.94 -24.03
N ASP A 250 4.44 -19.07 -24.71
CA ASP A 250 3.32 -20.03 -24.70
C ASP A 250 3.15 -20.90 -23.41
N SER A 251 3.76 -20.53 -22.28
CA SER A 251 3.90 -21.44 -21.12
C SER A 251 3.21 -21.00 -19.82
N SER A 252 2.47 -19.88 -19.79
CA SER A 252 1.65 -19.51 -18.63
C SER A 252 0.19 -19.91 -18.83
N ARG A 253 -0.43 -20.51 -17.80
CA ARG A 253 -1.89 -20.60 -17.74
C ARG A 253 -2.44 -19.19 -17.53
N THR A 254 -2.66 -18.48 -18.63
CA THR A 254 -3.23 -17.13 -18.63
C THR A 254 -4.74 -17.23 -18.57
N LEU A 255 -5.36 -16.49 -17.65
CA LEU A 255 -6.80 -16.25 -17.67
C LEU A 255 -7.04 -15.03 -18.57
N ASP A 256 -7.72 -15.24 -19.69
CA ASP A 256 -8.15 -14.13 -20.53
C ASP A 256 -9.23 -13.32 -19.79
N LEU A 257 -8.96 -12.03 -19.61
CA LEU A 257 -9.91 -11.08 -19.02
C LEU A 257 -10.59 -10.21 -20.09
N SER A 258 -10.40 -10.50 -21.38
CA SER A 258 -11.11 -9.82 -22.46
C SER A 258 -12.64 -9.92 -22.28
N GLY A 259 -13.33 -8.85 -22.65
CA GLY A 259 -14.78 -8.78 -22.48
C GLY A 259 -15.27 -7.39 -22.09
N THR A 260 -16.47 -7.34 -21.50
CA THR A 260 -17.12 -6.09 -21.12
C THR A 260 -16.70 -5.67 -19.72
N TRP A 261 -16.06 -4.51 -19.60
CA TRP A 261 -15.61 -3.92 -18.35
C TRP A 261 -16.39 -2.63 -18.08
N LYS A 262 -16.44 -2.21 -16.82
CA LYS A 262 -16.90 -0.88 -16.44
C LYS A 262 -15.82 0.16 -16.73
N PHE A 263 -16.24 1.30 -17.24
CA PHE A 263 -15.38 2.38 -17.71
C PHE A 263 -15.89 3.73 -17.25
N LEU A 264 -14.96 4.55 -16.73
CA LEU A 264 -15.23 5.92 -16.33
C LEU A 264 -14.14 6.86 -16.87
N PRO A 265 -14.45 7.75 -17.82
CA PRO A 265 -13.52 8.81 -18.22
C PRO A 265 -13.38 9.86 -17.11
N ASP A 266 -12.17 10.40 -16.96
CA ASP A 266 -11.85 11.45 -15.96
C ASP A 266 -12.30 11.09 -14.52
N PRO A 267 -11.85 9.94 -13.97
CA PRO A 267 -12.27 9.48 -12.65
C PRO A 267 -11.85 10.44 -11.53
N GLY A 268 -12.69 10.54 -10.49
CA GLY A 268 -12.34 11.20 -9.23
C GLY A 268 -11.39 10.36 -8.37
N ASP A 269 -10.85 10.92 -7.28
CA ASP A 269 -9.82 10.28 -6.44
C ASP A 269 -10.28 8.99 -5.72
N ASP A 270 -11.56 8.65 -5.76
CA ASP A 270 -12.17 7.49 -5.09
C ASP A 270 -12.39 6.27 -6.00
N PHE A 271 -12.01 6.37 -7.28
CA PHE A 271 -12.30 5.34 -8.30
C PHE A 271 -11.73 3.95 -7.99
N ALA A 272 -10.66 3.88 -7.19
CA ALA A 272 -9.99 2.63 -6.80
C ALA A 272 -10.64 1.92 -5.61
N SER A 273 -11.65 2.52 -4.97
CA SER A 273 -12.28 1.96 -3.76
C SER A 273 -12.98 0.61 -4.06
N PRO A 274 -12.67 -0.48 -3.32
CA PRO A 274 -13.31 -1.78 -3.51
C PRO A 274 -14.84 -1.75 -3.34
N GLN A 275 -15.33 -0.82 -2.50
CA GLN A 275 -16.75 -0.66 -2.19
C GLN A 275 -17.47 0.35 -3.09
N LEU A 276 -16.77 0.98 -4.04
CA LEU A 276 -17.38 1.94 -4.97
C LEU A 276 -18.52 1.27 -5.75
N ASP A 277 -19.67 1.94 -5.89
CA ASP A 277 -20.75 1.51 -6.77
C ASP A 277 -20.43 1.95 -8.21
N ASP A 278 -20.21 0.97 -9.10
CA ASP A 278 -19.85 1.16 -10.51
C ASP A 278 -21.06 1.06 -11.45
N LYS A 279 -22.31 1.04 -10.93
CA LYS A 279 -23.52 0.96 -11.77
C LYS A 279 -23.68 2.09 -12.77
N SER A 280 -23.21 3.30 -12.43
CA SER A 280 -23.28 4.47 -13.29
C SER A 280 -22.17 4.51 -14.36
N TRP A 281 -21.20 3.59 -14.28
CA TRP A 281 -20.10 3.53 -15.22
C TRP A 281 -20.57 2.96 -16.55
N SER A 282 -19.98 3.48 -17.62
CA SER A 282 -20.26 2.99 -18.98
C SER A 282 -19.63 1.62 -19.17
N ASP A 283 -20.17 0.85 -20.10
CA ASP A 283 -19.55 -0.42 -20.50
C ASP A 283 -18.56 -0.16 -21.63
N ILE A 284 -17.40 -0.83 -21.59
CA ILE A 284 -16.38 -0.81 -22.64
C ILE A 284 -15.92 -2.23 -22.97
N LYS A 285 -15.57 -2.47 -24.23
CA LYS A 285 -14.93 -3.72 -24.65
C LYS A 285 -13.43 -3.64 -24.43
N VAL A 286 -12.87 -4.58 -23.69
CA VAL A 286 -11.42 -4.75 -23.52
C VAL A 286 -10.99 -5.96 -24.38
N PRO A 287 -9.91 -5.86 -25.17
CA PRO A 287 -8.86 -4.83 -25.15
C PRO A 287 -9.05 -3.66 -26.14
N ALA A 288 -10.29 -3.29 -26.50
CA ALA A 288 -10.50 -2.18 -27.43
C ALA A 288 -10.05 -0.83 -26.82
N HIS A 289 -9.54 0.06 -27.67
CA HIS A 289 -9.09 1.37 -27.26
C HIS A 289 -10.28 2.31 -26.98
N TRP A 290 -10.32 2.95 -25.80
CA TRP A 290 -11.48 3.75 -25.37
C TRP A 290 -11.88 4.88 -26.32
N GLN A 291 -10.92 5.52 -27.00
CA GLN A 291 -11.25 6.58 -27.97
C GLN A 291 -11.95 6.04 -29.20
N MET A 292 -11.65 4.79 -29.59
CA MET A 292 -12.27 4.13 -30.73
C MET A 292 -13.69 3.65 -30.39
N GLU A 293 -13.94 3.32 -29.13
CA GLU A 293 -15.28 3.06 -28.59
C GLU A 293 -16.09 4.35 -28.33
N GLY A 294 -15.54 5.53 -28.68
CA GLY A 294 -16.24 6.80 -28.63
C GLY A 294 -16.09 7.59 -27.32
N PHE A 295 -15.30 7.10 -26.37
CA PHE A 295 -15.06 7.79 -25.12
C PHE A 295 -14.01 8.89 -25.24
N ARG A 296 -14.29 10.05 -24.65
CA ARG A 296 -13.36 11.19 -24.58
C ARG A 296 -13.06 11.53 -23.13
N THR A 297 -11.81 11.85 -22.86
CA THR A 297 -11.30 12.27 -21.55
C THR A 297 -10.69 13.66 -21.67
N ARG A 298 -10.96 14.55 -20.72
CA ARG A 298 -10.33 15.88 -20.65
C ARG A 298 -8.92 15.81 -20.06
N THR A 299 -8.70 14.90 -19.12
CA THR A 299 -7.44 14.75 -18.37
C THR A 299 -6.47 13.76 -19.00
N GLY A 300 -6.93 12.99 -19.99
CA GLY A 300 -6.19 11.86 -20.55
C GLY A 300 -6.18 10.62 -19.64
N ILE A 301 -6.97 10.63 -18.55
CA ILE A 301 -7.05 9.54 -17.57
C ILE A 301 -8.45 8.91 -17.65
N ALA A 302 -8.50 7.58 -17.55
CA ALA A 302 -9.73 6.83 -17.43
C ALA A 302 -9.55 5.66 -16.45
N ALA A 303 -10.64 5.27 -15.79
CA ALA A 303 -10.69 4.11 -14.92
C ALA A 303 -11.39 2.95 -15.62
N TYR A 304 -10.86 1.76 -15.40
CA TYR A 304 -11.41 0.48 -15.83
C TYR A 304 -11.69 -0.39 -14.62
N ARG A 305 -12.80 -1.13 -14.62
CA ARG A 305 -13.14 -2.03 -13.52
C ARG A 305 -13.83 -3.29 -14.01
N THR A 306 -13.38 -4.43 -13.49
CA THR A 306 -13.97 -5.75 -13.75
C THR A 306 -13.97 -6.59 -12.48
N ARG A 307 -14.88 -7.57 -12.42
CA ARG A 307 -14.96 -8.57 -11.36
C ARG A 307 -14.80 -9.94 -12.01
N PHE A 308 -13.82 -10.71 -11.54
CA PHE A 308 -13.54 -12.05 -12.04
C PHE A 308 -13.23 -12.99 -10.88
N THR A 309 -13.43 -14.28 -11.11
CA THR A 309 -13.12 -15.32 -10.13
C THR A 309 -11.76 -15.92 -10.46
N VAL A 310 -10.86 -15.97 -9.48
CA VAL A 310 -9.55 -16.60 -9.63
C VAL A 310 -9.73 -18.12 -9.70
N PRO A 311 -9.23 -18.81 -10.75
CA PRO A 311 -9.25 -20.26 -10.84
C PRO A 311 -8.46 -20.93 -9.71
N LYS A 312 -8.88 -22.12 -9.26
CA LYS A 312 -8.14 -22.90 -8.26
C LYS A 312 -6.74 -23.26 -8.80
N GLY A 313 -5.69 -22.94 -8.06
CA GLY A 313 -4.30 -23.22 -8.41
C GLY A 313 -3.34 -22.97 -7.25
N HIS A 314 -2.07 -23.33 -7.43
CA HIS A 314 -0.99 -23.05 -6.47
C HIS A 314 -0.15 -21.86 -6.98
N GLY A 315 0.15 -20.89 -6.11
CA GLY A 315 0.95 -19.69 -6.44
C GLY A 315 0.18 -18.36 -6.29
N ARG A 316 0.91 -17.22 -6.35
CA ARG A 316 0.32 -15.87 -6.32
C ARG A 316 -0.26 -15.52 -7.69
N VAL A 317 -1.47 -14.96 -7.73
CA VAL A 317 -2.08 -14.44 -8.96
C VAL A 317 -1.22 -13.30 -9.48
N ASN A 318 -0.78 -13.39 -10.73
CA ASN A 318 -0.17 -12.27 -11.44
C ASN A 318 -1.20 -11.72 -12.41
N LEU A 319 -1.65 -10.49 -12.17
CA LEU A 319 -2.39 -9.72 -13.18
C LEU A 319 -1.32 -9.08 -14.07
N ARG A 320 -1.33 -9.45 -15.34
CA ARG A 320 -0.55 -8.79 -16.39
C ARG A 320 -1.43 -7.74 -17.05
#